data_AF-A0A1M6BRD8-F1
#
_entry.id   AF-A0A1M6BRD8-F1
#
_cell.length_a   1.000
_cell.length_b   1.000
_cell.length_c   1.000
_cell.angle_alpha   90.00
_cell.angle_beta   90.00
_cell.angle_gamma   90.00
#
_symmetry.space_group_name_H-M   'P 1'
#
loop_
_entity.id
_entity.type
_entity.pdbx_description
1 polymer ?
#
loop_
_entity_poly.entity_id
_entity_poly.type
_entity_poly.pdbx_seq_one_letter_code
_entity_poly.pdbx_strand_id
1 'polypeptide(L)'
;MEAQGISFVKLMGLATFLEQKTDLDQNLGQLAAMAANILNSENCSIMLFKEDDSNDPIMKIFASHGYLPPVAFTEIARHKEGIAGHVAATGEAVLVSNIEKSPYASKARWPDRNNKGFLSAPIFIGQKVLGVINVNTPKDHRIYNEKDLYLLSSTALVVGKSIQVVQLQNILKSRFTQQALIQEARATVGNSISETARNPSKMARTIGKAFYREMNNIGFNDEAIIQAATEVISMLGENVKRHSRRLQDKI
;
A
#
# COMPACT_ATOMS: atom_id res chain seq x y z
N MET A 1 -9.32 18.42 -35.83
CA MET A 1 -8.04 18.43 -35.09
C MET A 1 -8.18 18.87 -33.63
N GLU A 2 -9.16 19.72 -33.26
CA GLU A 2 -9.32 20.22 -31.86
C GLU A 2 -9.70 19.17 -30.81
N ALA A 3 -10.49 18.15 -31.17
CA ALA A 3 -10.97 17.14 -30.21
C ALA A 3 -9.85 16.25 -29.63
N GLN A 4 -8.79 15.98 -30.40
CA GLN A 4 -7.62 15.22 -29.92
C GLN A 4 -6.75 16.05 -28.95
N GLY A 5 -6.62 17.35 -29.19
CA GLY A 5 -5.88 18.27 -28.30
C GLY A 5 -6.52 18.41 -26.92
N ILE A 6 -7.85 18.49 -26.87
CA ILE A 6 -8.59 18.59 -25.59
C ILE A 6 -8.47 17.29 -24.77
N SER A 7 -8.55 16.13 -25.42
CA SER A 7 -8.37 14.83 -24.77
C SER A 7 -6.95 14.67 -24.21
N PHE A 8 -5.93 15.10 -24.96
CA PHE A 8 -4.54 15.07 -24.52
C PHE A 8 -4.25 16.00 -23.34
N VAL A 9 -4.77 17.23 -23.34
CA VAL A 9 -4.61 18.17 -22.21
C VAL A 9 -5.27 17.62 -20.94
N LYS A 10 -6.44 16.98 -21.05
CA LYS A 10 -7.10 16.34 -19.90
C LYS A 10 -6.30 15.13 -19.37
N LEU A 11 -5.70 14.34 -20.28
CA LEU A 11 -4.81 13.23 -19.93
C LEU A 11 -3.50 13.72 -19.26
N MET A 12 -2.94 14.83 -19.73
CA MET A 12 -1.81 15.49 -19.09
C MET A 12 -2.17 15.98 -17.70
N GLY A 13 -3.38 16.55 -17.50
CA GLY A 13 -3.88 16.92 -16.18
C GLY A 13 -3.94 15.74 -15.20
N LEU A 14 -4.38 14.57 -15.67
CA LEU A 14 -4.31 13.33 -14.88
C LEU A 14 -2.87 12.95 -14.52
N ALA A 15 -1.93 13.05 -15.46
CA ALA A 15 -0.52 12.69 -15.26
C ALA A 15 0.18 13.63 -14.25
N THR A 16 -0.02 14.95 -14.38
CA THR A 16 0.56 15.96 -13.46
C THR A 16 -0.05 15.86 -12.06
N PHE A 17 -1.32 15.46 -11.96
CA PHE A 17 -1.93 15.18 -10.67
C PHE A 17 -1.26 14.01 -9.94
N LEU A 18 -0.67 13.05 -10.67
CA LEU A 18 0.05 11.91 -10.06
C LEU A 18 1.32 12.32 -9.32
N GLU A 19 1.81 13.53 -9.56
CA GLU A 19 3.01 14.07 -8.91
C GLU A 19 2.67 14.74 -7.56
N GLN A 20 1.39 14.93 -7.22
CA GLN A 20 0.97 15.54 -5.96
C GLN A 20 0.95 14.52 -4.81
N LYS A 21 1.57 14.88 -3.68
CA LYS A 21 1.59 14.10 -2.43
C LYS A 21 0.23 14.17 -1.72
N THR A 22 -0.62 13.17 -1.93
CA THR A 22 -1.89 13.02 -1.17
C THR A 22 -2.12 11.56 -0.78
N ASP A 23 -2.97 11.33 0.22
CA ASP A 23 -3.36 9.98 0.67
C ASP A 23 -4.09 9.21 -0.46
N LEU A 24 -3.82 7.90 -0.54
CA LEU A 24 -4.28 7.02 -1.63
C LEU A 24 -5.79 7.12 -1.89
N ASP A 25 -6.60 7.13 -0.83
CA ASP A 25 -8.05 7.16 -0.94
C ASP A 25 -8.56 8.48 -1.53
N GLN A 26 -7.95 9.61 -1.13
CA GLN A 26 -8.27 10.91 -1.69
C GLN A 26 -7.86 11.00 -3.17
N ASN A 27 -6.71 10.41 -3.53
CA ASN A 27 -6.25 10.36 -4.93
C ASN A 27 -7.19 9.52 -5.81
N LEU A 28 -7.64 8.36 -5.33
CA LEU A 28 -8.53 7.49 -6.10
C LEU A 28 -9.91 8.11 -6.33
N GLY A 29 -10.47 8.80 -5.34
CA GLY A 29 -11.71 9.56 -5.49
C GLY A 29 -11.61 10.64 -6.56
N GLN A 30 -10.50 11.38 -6.58
CA GLN A 30 -10.25 12.41 -7.59
C GLN A 30 -10.00 11.82 -8.99
N LEU A 31 -9.30 10.69 -9.08
CA LEU A 31 -9.13 9.96 -10.35
C LEU A 31 -10.47 9.50 -10.92
N ALA A 32 -11.37 8.98 -10.09
CA ALA A 32 -12.73 8.62 -10.52
C ALA A 32 -13.50 9.85 -11.02
N ALA A 33 -13.39 10.99 -10.33
CA ALA A 33 -14.02 12.25 -10.77
C ALA A 33 -13.47 12.76 -12.10
N MET A 34 -12.15 12.70 -12.28
CA MET A 34 -11.50 13.09 -13.53
C MET A 34 -11.90 12.17 -14.68
N ALA A 35 -11.95 10.85 -14.47
CA ALA A 35 -12.43 9.90 -15.47
C ALA A 35 -13.87 10.23 -15.90
N ALA A 36 -14.78 10.47 -14.95
CA ALA A 36 -16.15 10.88 -15.25
C ALA A 36 -16.18 12.17 -16.09
N ASN A 37 -15.38 13.18 -15.74
CA ASN A 37 -15.32 14.45 -16.47
C ASN A 37 -14.69 14.34 -17.87
N ILE A 38 -13.72 13.43 -18.04
CA ILE A 38 -13.10 13.16 -19.34
C ILE A 38 -14.12 12.56 -20.30
N LEU A 39 -14.94 11.62 -19.82
CA LEU A 39 -15.97 10.92 -20.61
C LEU A 39 -17.30 11.67 -20.73
N ASN A 40 -17.43 12.83 -20.07
CA ASN A 40 -18.69 13.59 -19.95
C ASN A 40 -19.82 12.76 -19.31
N SER A 41 -19.50 12.10 -18.20
CA SER A 41 -20.38 11.16 -17.51
C SER A 41 -20.65 11.59 -16.08
N GLU A 42 -21.80 11.21 -15.53
CA GLU A 42 -22.17 11.50 -14.15
C GLU A 42 -21.45 10.58 -13.17
N ASN A 43 -21.31 9.30 -13.51
CA ASN A 43 -20.86 8.28 -12.57
C ASN A 43 -19.58 7.60 -13.05
N CYS A 44 -18.65 7.43 -12.12
CA CYS A 44 -17.48 6.59 -12.29
C CYS A 44 -17.21 5.80 -11.01
N SER A 45 -16.78 4.55 -11.12
CA SER A 45 -16.33 3.75 -9.98
C SER A 45 -15.04 3.02 -10.30
N ILE A 46 -14.17 2.92 -9.30
CA ILE A 46 -12.93 2.14 -9.33
C ILE A 46 -13.13 0.97 -8.36
N MET A 47 -13.02 -0.24 -8.88
CA MET A 47 -13.08 -1.47 -8.11
C MET A 47 -11.72 -2.14 -8.12
N LEU A 48 -11.19 -2.50 -6.95
CA LEU A 48 -9.91 -3.20 -6.84
C LEU A 48 -10.10 -4.55 -6.15
N PHE A 49 -9.25 -5.51 -6.49
CA PHE A 49 -9.18 -6.78 -5.77
C PHE A 49 -8.71 -6.54 -4.33
N LYS A 50 -9.31 -7.25 -3.38
CA LYS A 50 -8.76 -7.34 -2.03
C LYS A 50 -7.46 -8.15 -2.09
N GLU A 51 -6.41 -7.69 -1.41
CA GLU A 51 -5.21 -8.50 -1.16
C GLU A 51 -5.61 -9.66 -0.24
N ASP A 52 -5.95 -10.82 -0.81
CA ASP A 52 -6.10 -12.08 -0.08
C ASP A 52 -5.89 -13.27 -1.02
N ASP A 53 -5.05 -14.22 -0.59
CA ASP A 53 -4.70 -15.50 -1.23
C ASP A 53 -5.87 -16.50 -1.22
N SER A 54 -7.04 -16.05 -1.67
CA SER A 54 -8.24 -16.88 -1.74
C SER A 54 -8.50 -17.32 -3.17
N ASN A 55 -8.92 -18.58 -3.31
CA ASN A 55 -9.27 -19.22 -4.59
C ASN A 55 -10.42 -18.51 -5.35
N ASP A 56 -11.09 -17.54 -4.71
CA ASP A 56 -12.17 -16.72 -5.28
C ASP A 56 -11.88 -15.23 -5.05
N PRO A 57 -11.14 -14.57 -5.95
CA PRO A 57 -10.74 -13.18 -5.76
C PRO A 57 -11.95 -12.25 -5.87
N ILE A 58 -12.12 -11.42 -4.84
CA ILE A 58 -13.24 -10.50 -4.71
C ILE A 58 -12.85 -9.05 -4.97
N MET A 59 -13.70 -8.32 -5.72
CA MET A 59 -13.52 -6.88 -5.94
C MET A 59 -14.48 -6.06 -5.09
N LYS A 60 -13.97 -4.95 -4.55
CA LYS A 60 -14.74 -3.94 -3.82
C LYS A 60 -14.58 -2.57 -4.47
N ILE A 61 -15.59 -1.72 -4.32
CA ILE A 61 -15.49 -0.31 -4.71
C ILE A 61 -14.53 0.38 -3.73
N PHE A 62 -13.43 0.89 -4.26
CA PHE A 62 -12.45 1.67 -3.51
C PHE A 62 -12.68 3.18 -3.64
N ALA A 63 -13.18 3.60 -4.81
CA ALA A 63 -13.49 5.00 -5.06
C ALA A 63 -14.66 5.14 -6.03
N SER A 64 -15.38 6.24 -5.91
CA SER A 64 -16.47 6.57 -6.80
C SER A 64 -16.68 8.08 -6.94
N HIS A 65 -17.20 8.47 -8.08
CA HIS A 65 -17.76 9.78 -8.36
C HIS A 65 -19.19 9.64 -8.85
N GLY A 66 -20.05 10.59 -8.49
CA GLY A 66 -21.47 10.55 -8.80
C GLY A 66 -22.26 9.64 -7.84
N TYR A 67 -23.49 9.34 -8.22
CA TYR A 67 -24.38 8.53 -7.39
C TYR A 67 -24.15 7.03 -7.61
N LEU A 68 -23.93 6.32 -6.51
CA LEU A 68 -24.00 4.86 -6.45
C LEU A 68 -25.02 4.47 -5.38
N PRO A 69 -25.91 3.51 -5.66
CA PRO A 69 -26.85 3.05 -4.65
C PRO A 69 -26.08 2.38 -3.49
N PRO A 70 -26.54 2.51 -2.23
CA PRO A 70 -25.82 1.97 -1.07
C PRO A 70 -25.46 0.48 -1.18
N VAL A 71 -26.33 -0.31 -1.81
CA VAL A 71 -26.12 -1.74 -2.07
C VAL A 71 -24.85 -2.02 -2.90
N ALA A 72 -24.44 -1.10 -3.76
CA ALA A 72 -23.24 -1.26 -4.59
C ALA A 72 -21.94 -1.26 -3.77
N PHE A 73 -21.93 -0.63 -2.58
CA PHE A 73 -20.76 -0.61 -1.68
C PHE A 73 -20.69 -1.84 -0.78
N THR A 74 -21.82 -2.49 -0.52
CA THR A 74 -21.90 -3.68 0.33
C THR A 74 -21.76 -4.98 -0.46
N GLU A 75 -22.14 -4.97 -1.74
CA GLU A 75 -22.05 -6.15 -2.59
C GLU A 75 -20.66 -6.39 -3.16
N ILE A 76 -20.18 -7.61 -2.96
CA ILE A 76 -18.92 -8.09 -3.49
C ILE A 76 -19.12 -8.54 -4.94
N ALA A 77 -18.35 -7.98 -5.88
CA ALA A 77 -18.29 -8.54 -7.23
C ALA A 77 -17.30 -9.73 -7.21
N ARG A 78 -17.84 -10.94 -7.37
CA ARG A 78 -17.03 -12.16 -7.49
C ARG A 78 -16.36 -12.24 -8.85
N HIS A 79 -15.27 -12.98 -8.91
CA HIS A 79 -14.54 -13.22 -10.14
C HIS A 79 -15.46 -13.83 -11.22
N LYS A 80 -15.38 -13.32 -12.46
CA LYS A 80 -16.21 -13.73 -13.62
C LYS A 80 -17.71 -13.44 -13.54
N GLU A 81 -18.17 -12.68 -12.55
CA GLU A 81 -19.57 -12.29 -12.43
C GLU A 81 -19.85 -10.84 -12.87
N GLY A 82 -20.88 -10.66 -13.69
CA GLY A 82 -21.29 -9.34 -14.20
C GLY A 82 -20.23 -8.72 -15.12
N ILE A 83 -20.40 -7.44 -15.46
CA ILE A 83 -19.47 -6.75 -16.38
C ILE A 83 -18.08 -6.64 -15.74
N ALA A 84 -18.01 -6.13 -14.50
CA ALA A 84 -16.76 -5.94 -13.79
C ALA A 84 -15.96 -7.25 -13.66
N GLY A 85 -16.60 -8.35 -13.23
CA GLY A 85 -15.95 -9.64 -13.10
C GLY A 85 -15.50 -10.25 -14.43
N HIS A 86 -16.26 -10.02 -15.50
CA HIS A 86 -15.86 -10.42 -16.87
C HIS A 86 -14.60 -9.68 -17.32
N VAL A 87 -14.62 -8.34 -17.27
CA VAL A 87 -13.47 -7.49 -17.64
C VAL A 87 -12.24 -7.83 -16.80
N ALA A 88 -12.41 -8.09 -15.50
CA ALA A 88 -11.31 -8.46 -14.64
C ALA A 88 -10.72 -9.84 -14.97
N ALA A 89 -11.52 -10.76 -15.49
CA ALA A 89 -11.10 -12.11 -15.84
C ALA A 89 -10.49 -12.20 -17.24
N THR A 90 -11.02 -11.46 -18.21
CA THR A 90 -10.52 -11.45 -19.59
C THR A 90 -9.38 -10.44 -19.78
N GLY A 91 -9.33 -9.37 -18.99
CA GLY A 91 -8.46 -8.24 -19.24
C GLY A 91 -8.88 -7.43 -20.48
N GLU A 92 -10.10 -7.61 -20.97
CA GLU A 92 -10.62 -6.93 -22.16
C GLU A 92 -11.68 -5.89 -21.75
N ALA A 93 -11.57 -4.68 -22.29
CA ALA A 93 -12.52 -3.61 -22.04
C ALA A 93 -13.86 -3.89 -22.74
N VAL A 94 -14.97 -3.51 -22.11
CA VAL A 94 -16.32 -3.78 -22.61
C VAL A 94 -17.10 -2.48 -22.74
N LEU A 95 -17.70 -2.30 -23.93
CA LEU A 95 -18.70 -1.30 -24.23
C LEU A 95 -20.08 -1.96 -24.27
N VAL A 96 -21.01 -1.49 -23.44
CA VAL A 96 -22.41 -1.88 -23.46
C VAL A 96 -23.25 -0.67 -23.83
N SER A 97 -23.81 -0.65 -25.03
CA SER A 97 -24.67 0.45 -25.48
C SER A 97 -26.01 0.48 -24.75
N ASN A 98 -26.54 -0.68 -24.36
CA ASN A 98 -27.77 -0.81 -23.59
C ASN A 98 -27.69 -2.01 -22.65
N ILE A 99 -27.60 -1.73 -21.34
CA ILE A 99 -27.44 -2.73 -20.29
C ILE A 99 -28.59 -3.74 -20.23
N GLU A 100 -29.83 -3.31 -20.45
CA GLU A 100 -31.02 -4.18 -20.40
C GLU A 100 -31.08 -5.18 -21.55
N LYS A 101 -30.48 -4.83 -22.69
CA LYS A 101 -30.40 -5.71 -23.86
C LYS A 101 -29.10 -6.51 -23.90
N SER A 102 -28.29 -6.42 -22.86
CA SER A 102 -27.00 -7.11 -22.78
C SER A 102 -27.12 -8.43 -22.03
N PRO A 103 -26.17 -9.37 -22.24
CA PRO A 103 -26.07 -10.59 -21.43
C PRO A 103 -25.91 -10.32 -19.92
N TYR A 104 -25.58 -9.09 -19.54
CA TYR A 104 -25.35 -8.67 -18.16
C TYR A 104 -26.59 -8.07 -17.49
N ALA A 105 -27.72 -7.98 -18.20
CA ALA A 105 -28.95 -7.34 -17.70
C ALA A 105 -29.42 -7.90 -16.34
N SER A 106 -29.37 -9.22 -16.15
CA SER A 106 -29.76 -9.88 -14.90
C SER A 106 -28.86 -9.55 -13.70
N LYS A 107 -27.64 -9.06 -13.96
CA LYS A 107 -26.66 -8.64 -12.95
C LYS A 107 -26.49 -7.12 -12.91
N ALA A 108 -27.29 -6.38 -13.67
CA ALA A 108 -27.26 -4.93 -13.68
C ALA A 108 -27.85 -4.38 -12.39
N ARG A 109 -27.11 -3.49 -11.71
CA ARG A 109 -27.44 -2.98 -10.37
C ARG A 109 -28.23 -1.67 -10.38
N TRP A 110 -28.86 -1.31 -11.50
CA TRP A 110 -29.66 -0.08 -11.64
C TRP A 110 -31.09 -0.38 -12.08
N PRO A 111 -32.09 -0.15 -11.20
CA PRO A 111 -33.49 -0.44 -11.51
C PRO A 111 -34.18 0.63 -12.37
N ASP A 112 -33.63 1.86 -12.46
CA ASP A 112 -34.40 2.96 -13.06
C ASP A 112 -33.49 4.13 -13.48
N ARG A 113 -33.36 4.38 -14.80
CA ARG A 113 -33.16 5.71 -15.44
C ARG A 113 -32.85 5.62 -16.95
N ASN A 114 -33.19 6.71 -17.64
CA ASN A 114 -33.17 6.98 -19.08
C ASN A 114 -31.89 6.64 -19.87
N ASN A 115 -30.79 6.24 -19.25
CA ASN A 115 -29.51 6.10 -19.93
C ASN A 115 -28.83 4.77 -19.64
N LYS A 116 -28.74 3.93 -20.68
CA LYS A 116 -28.46 2.48 -20.57
C LYS A 116 -27.03 2.11 -20.95
N GLY A 117 -26.20 3.10 -21.27
CA GLY A 117 -24.81 2.91 -21.66
C GLY A 117 -23.90 2.64 -20.46
N PHE A 118 -23.02 1.64 -20.59
CA PHE A 118 -22.02 1.28 -19.58
C PHE A 118 -20.68 0.98 -20.26
N LEU A 119 -19.60 1.53 -19.70
CA LEU A 119 -18.23 1.27 -20.10
C LEU A 119 -17.48 0.65 -18.93
N SER A 120 -16.63 -0.33 -19.22
CA SER A 120 -15.76 -0.94 -18.23
C SER A 120 -14.41 -1.26 -18.83
N ALA A 121 -13.33 -0.91 -18.14
CA ALA A 121 -11.97 -1.18 -18.58
C ALA A 121 -11.13 -1.76 -17.42
N PRO A 122 -10.19 -2.66 -17.72
CA PRO A 122 -9.28 -3.21 -16.72
C PRO A 122 -8.23 -2.18 -16.28
N ILE A 123 -7.86 -2.21 -15.01
CA ILE A 123 -6.76 -1.44 -14.45
C ILE A 123 -5.57 -2.40 -14.29
N PHE A 124 -4.49 -2.13 -15.03
CA PHE A 124 -3.29 -2.97 -15.02
C PHE A 124 -2.17 -2.40 -14.15
N ILE A 125 -1.43 -3.29 -13.48
CA ILE A 125 -0.07 -3.05 -13.01
C ILE A 125 0.83 -4.12 -13.62
N GLY A 126 1.74 -3.71 -14.51
CA GLY A 126 2.50 -4.65 -15.32
C GLY A 126 1.55 -5.46 -16.21
N GLN A 127 1.58 -6.78 -16.07
CA GLN A 127 0.70 -7.71 -16.80
C GLN A 127 -0.50 -8.20 -15.96
N LYS A 128 -0.63 -7.75 -14.70
CA LYS A 128 -1.69 -8.21 -13.79
C LYS A 128 -2.84 -7.20 -13.77
N VAL A 129 -4.08 -7.70 -13.89
CA VAL A 129 -5.28 -6.90 -13.63
C VAL A 129 -5.41 -6.68 -12.13
N LEU A 130 -5.30 -5.43 -11.69
CA LEU A 130 -5.48 -5.02 -10.29
C LEU A 130 -6.97 -4.81 -9.94
N GLY A 131 -7.77 -4.46 -10.95
CA GLY A 131 -9.16 -4.11 -10.77
C GLY A 131 -9.79 -3.59 -12.06
N VAL A 132 -10.92 -2.89 -11.94
CA VAL A 132 -11.65 -2.33 -13.08
C VAL A 132 -12.10 -0.90 -12.78
N ILE A 133 -12.18 -0.09 -13.84
CA ILE A 133 -12.84 1.22 -13.82
C ILE A 133 -14.12 1.14 -14.64
N ASN A 134 -15.21 1.69 -14.10
CA ASN A 134 -16.53 1.65 -14.71
C ASN A 134 -17.09 3.06 -14.86
N VAL A 135 -17.72 3.35 -15.99
CA VAL A 135 -18.35 4.65 -16.28
C VAL A 135 -19.75 4.43 -16.85
N ASN A 136 -20.73 5.22 -16.39
CA ASN A 136 -22.11 5.17 -16.87
C ASN A 136 -22.79 6.53 -16.75
N THR A 137 -24.02 6.61 -17.26
CA THR A 137 -24.84 7.82 -17.23
C THR A 137 -24.14 9.01 -17.89
N PRO A 138 -23.96 8.99 -19.23
CA PRO A 138 -23.45 10.15 -19.95
C PRO A 138 -24.37 11.36 -19.75
N LYS A 139 -23.79 12.52 -19.42
CA LYS A 139 -24.49 13.77 -19.06
C LYS A 139 -25.30 14.36 -20.22
N ASP A 140 -24.90 14.06 -21.45
CA ASP A 140 -25.52 14.52 -22.69
C ASP A 140 -26.54 13.52 -23.27
N HIS A 141 -26.87 12.46 -22.52
CA HIS A 141 -27.80 11.41 -22.93
C HIS A 141 -27.42 10.64 -24.20
N ARG A 142 -26.16 10.74 -24.66
CA ARG A 142 -25.68 10.01 -25.85
C ARG A 142 -25.40 8.54 -25.54
N ILE A 143 -25.25 7.75 -26.61
CA ILE A 143 -24.76 6.37 -26.53
C ILE A 143 -23.23 6.39 -26.57
N TYR A 144 -22.58 5.63 -25.68
CA TYR A 144 -21.13 5.43 -25.75
C TYR A 144 -20.72 4.69 -27.03
N ASN A 145 -19.56 5.05 -27.56
CA ASN A 145 -18.95 4.44 -28.72
C ASN A 145 -17.51 4.01 -28.43
N GLU A 146 -16.84 3.43 -29.42
CA GLU A 146 -15.47 2.94 -29.31
C GLU A 146 -14.45 4.02 -28.91
N LYS A 147 -14.68 5.28 -29.27
CA LYS A 147 -13.79 6.38 -28.83
C LYS A 147 -13.89 6.61 -27.33
N ASP A 148 -15.06 6.43 -26.74
CA ASP A 148 -15.24 6.52 -25.29
C ASP A 148 -14.58 5.34 -24.59
N LEU A 149 -14.69 4.12 -25.16
CA LEU A 149 -14.02 2.95 -24.62
C LEU A 149 -12.50 3.10 -24.67
N TYR A 150 -11.96 3.64 -25.77
CA TYR A 150 -10.54 3.95 -25.91
C TYR A 150 -10.07 4.99 -24.89
N LEU A 151 -10.88 6.03 -24.67
CA LEU A 151 -10.60 7.08 -23.69
C LEU A 151 -10.65 6.55 -22.25
N LEU A 152 -11.61 5.68 -21.93
CA LEU A 152 -11.66 4.99 -20.64
C LEU A 152 -10.46 4.09 -20.44
N SER A 153 -10.09 3.31 -21.45
CA SER A 153 -8.94 2.40 -21.41
C SER A 153 -7.63 3.17 -21.19
N SER A 154 -7.47 4.30 -21.87
CA SER A 154 -6.33 5.21 -21.66
C SER A 154 -6.32 5.78 -20.24
N THR A 155 -7.48 6.15 -19.72
CA THR A 155 -7.62 6.63 -18.34
C THR A 155 -7.29 5.53 -17.33
N ALA A 156 -7.72 4.29 -17.58
CA ALA A 156 -7.44 3.13 -16.73
C ALA A 156 -5.94 2.84 -16.60
N LEU A 157 -5.17 3.02 -17.69
CA LEU A 157 -3.71 2.91 -17.66
C LEU A 157 -3.08 3.94 -16.72
N VAL A 158 -3.55 5.19 -16.79
CA VAL A 158 -3.06 6.26 -15.91
C VAL A 158 -3.40 5.95 -14.46
N VAL A 159 -4.64 5.54 -14.17
CA VAL A 159 -5.08 5.12 -12.83
C VAL A 159 -4.21 3.98 -12.28
N GLY A 160 -3.92 2.96 -13.09
CA GLY A 160 -3.05 1.85 -12.70
C GLY A 160 -1.64 2.33 -12.32
N LYS A 161 -1.08 3.26 -13.08
CA LYS A 161 0.21 3.90 -12.76
C LYS A 161 0.15 4.72 -11.48
N SER A 162 -0.93 5.47 -11.25
CA SER A 162 -1.13 6.22 -10.01
C SER A 162 -1.09 5.31 -8.79
N ILE A 163 -1.83 4.20 -8.84
CA ILE A 163 -1.88 3.24 -7.74
C ILE A 163 -0.49 2.64 -7.51
N GLN A 164 0.22 2.27 -8.58
CA GLN A 164 1.58 1.74 -8.49
C GLN A 164 2.54 2.73 -7.81
N VAL A 165 2.49 4.01 -8.17
CA VAL A 165 3.32 5.06 -7.57
C VAL A 165 3.04 5.20 -6.07
N VAL A 166 1.77 5.26 -5.68
CA VAL A 166 1.39 5.41 -4.28
C VAL A 166 1.78 4.18 -3.45
N GLN A 167 1.61 2.97 -3.98
CA GLN A 167 2.08 1.74 -3.34
C GLN A 167 3.59 1.78 -3.08
N LEU A 168 4.39 2.20 -4.07
CA LEU A 168 5.85 2.33 -3.92
C LEU A 168 6.22 3.40 -2.89
N GLN A 169 5.55 4.56 -2.88
CA GLN A 169 5.77 5.61 -1.90
C GLN A 169 5.47 5.14 -0.46
N ASN A 170 4.41 4.37 -0.27
CA ASN A 170 4.04 3.81 1.03
C ASN A 170 5.09 2.81 1.53
N ILE A 171 5.60 1.94 0.65
CA ILE A 171 6.69 1.01 0.98
C ILE A 171 7.95 1.78 1.40
N LEU A 172 8.34 2.80 0.65
CA LEU A 172 9.51 3.63 0.97
C LEU A 172 9.32 4.35 2.31
N LYS A 173 8.17 4.98 2.54
CA LYS A 173 7.84 5.67 3.80
C LYS A 173 7.95 4.72 4.99
N SER A 174 7.38 3.52 4.89
CA SER A 174 7.47 2.50 5.94
C SER A 174 8.92 2.13 6.26
N ARG A 175 9.77 1.93 5.24
CA ARG A 175 11.19 1.63 5.43
C ARG A 175 11.95 2.77 6.10
N PHE A 176 11.68 4.02 5.73
CA PHE A 176 12.27 5.18 6.40
C PHE A 176 11.83 5.27 7.86
N THR A 177 10.54 5.05 8.16
CA THR A 177 10.05 5.00 9.53
C THR A 177 10.74 3.92 10.36
N GLN A 178 10.90 2.70 9.81
CA GLN A 178 11.64 1.63 10.46
C GLN A 178 13.10 2.02 10.75
N GLN A 179 13.78 2.63 9.78
CA GLN A 179 15.16 3.07 9.95
C GLN A 179 15.30 4.18 11.00
N ALA A 180 14.39 5.16 11.02
CA ALA A 180 14.38 6.22 12.02
C ALA A 180 14.22 5.66 13.44
N LEU A 181 13.27 4.73 13.64
CA LEU A 181 13.08 4.05 14.93
C LEU A 181 14.33 3.28 15.38
N ILE A 182 15.01 2.60 14.46
CA ILE A 182 16.27 1.90 14.77
C ILE A 182 17.37 2.88 15.17
N GLN A 183 17.49 4.03 14.50
CA GLN A 183 18.47 5.06 14.85
C GLN A 183 18.17 5.69 16.21
N GLU A 184 16.91 5.97 16.50
CA GLU A 184 16.48 6.51 17.80
C GLU A 184 16.72 5.51 18.94
N ALA A 185 16.43 4.22 18.73
CA ALA A 185 16.75 3.17 19.67
C ALA A 185 18.27 3.08 19.92
N ARG A 186 19.09 3.18 18.87
CA ARG A 186 20.55 3.23 18.98
C ARG A 186 21.03 4.47 19.74
N ALA A 187 20.43 5.64 19.51
CA ALA A 187 20.76 6.87 20.21
C ALA A 187 20.39 6.79 21.69
N THR A 188 19.23 6.23 22.03
CA THR A 188 18.78 6.03 23.42
C THR A 188 19.68 5.04 24.17
N VAL A 189 20.06 3.93 23.53
CA VAL A 189 21.04 2.98 24.07
C VAL A 189 22.42 3.63 24.20
N GLY A 190 22.87 4.38 23.20
CA GLY A 190 24.14 5.12 23.21
C GLY A 190 24.22 6.21 24.28
N ASN A 191 23.11 6.91 24.55
CA ASN A 191 23.01 7.92 25.61
C ASN A 191 22.96 7.27 26.99
N SER A 192 22.27 6.14 27.14
CA SER A 192 22.28 5.34 28.37
C SER A 192 23.69 4.81 28.67
N ILE A 193 24.44 4.40 27.65
CA ILE A 193 25.85 4.01 27.79
C ILE A 193 26.72 5.22 28.13
N SER A 194 26.47 6.40 27.55
CA SER A 194 27.29 7.60 27.77
C SER A 194 27.09 8.25 29.16
N GLU A 195 25.89 8.21 29.74
CA GLU A 195 25.66 8.64 31.13
C GLU A 195 26.17 7.61 32.15
N THR A 196 26.07 6.31 31.84
CA THR A 196 26.53 5.24 32.76
C THR A 196 28.05 5.02 32.67
N ALA A 197 28.68 5.28 31.52
CA ALA A 197 30.13 5.17 31.32
C ALA A 197 30.94 6.18 32.15
N ARG A 198 30.32 7.26 32.63
CA ARG A 198 30.96 8.21 33.55
C ARG A 198 31.04 7.71 35.00
N ASN A 199 30.43 6.56 35.33
CA ASN A 199 30.47 5.98 36.66
C ASN A 199 30.70 4.45 36.58
N PRO A 200 31.97 4.00 36.68
CA PRO A 200 32.36 2.58 36.58
C PRO A 200 31.56 1.66 37.52
N SER A 201 31.18 2.15 38.70
CA SER A 201 30.40 1.42 39.70
C SER A 201 28.98 1.12 39.24
N LYS A 202 28.31 2.09 38.59
CA LYS A 202 26.98 1.88 38.00
C LYS A 202 27.04 0.91 36.82
N MET A 203 28.08 1.01 35.99
CA MET A 203 28.28 0.11 34.85
C MET A 203 28.50 -1.34 35.31
N ALA A 204 29.34 -1.55 36.33
CA ALA A 204 29.53 -2.87 36.94
C ALA A 204 28.20 -3.46 37.47
N ARG A 205 27.36 -2.64 38.10
CA ARG A 205 26.04 -3.06 38.60
C ARG A 205 25.08 -3.44 37.46
N THR A 206 25.08 -2.70 36.37
CA THR A 206 24.23 -2.99 35.19
C THR A 206 24.67 -4.27 34.50
N ILE A 207 25.99 -4.45 34.30
CA ILE A 207 26.56 -5.68 33.72
C ILE A 207 26.23 -6.88 34.61
N GLY A 208 26.41 -6.76 35.93
CA GLY A 208 26.08 -7.84 36.87
C GLY A 208 24.60 -8.25 36.83
N LYS A 209 23.68 -7.29 36.74
CA LYS A 209 22.24 -7.58 36.60
C LYS A 209 21.89 -8.27 35.28
N ALA A 210 22.48 -7.82 34.17
CA ALA A 210 22.26 -8.41 32.86
C ALA A 210 22.81 -9.85 32.80
N PHE A 211 24.01 -10.07 33.33
CA PHE A 211 24.63 -11.39 33.44
C PHE A 211 23.77 -12.36 34.25
N TYR A 212 23.29 -11.96 35.43
CA TYR A 212 22.42 -12.79 36.27
C TYR A 212 21.13 -13.18 35.53
N ARG A 213 20.46 -12.20 34.90
CA ARG A 213 19.19 -12.43 34.20
C ARG A 213 19.35 -13.43 33.04
N GLU A 214 20.43 -13.31 32.27
CA GLU A 214 20.68 -14.20 31.13
C GLU A 214 20.97 -15.63 31.58
N MET A 215 21.82 -15.81 32.59
CA MET A 215 22.15 -17.14 33.10
C MET A 215 20.94 -17.83 33.74
N ASN A 216 20.13 -17.07 34.48
CA ASN A 216 18.89 -17.60 35.06
C ASN A 216 17.86 -17.96 33.98
N ASN A 217 17.74 -17.18 32.90
CA ASN A 217 16.88 -17.50 31.76
C ASN A 217 17.31 -18.80 31.04
N ILE A 218 18.60 -19.13 31.05
CA ILE A 218 19.16 -20.36 30.46
C ILE A 218 19.00 -21.56 31.42
N GLY A 219 18.51 -21.33 32.63
CA GLY A 219 18.21 -22.38 33.62
C GLY A 219 19.37 -22.75 34.54
N PHE A 220 20.42 -21.93 34.62
CA PHE A 220 21.48 -22.12 35.60
C PHE A 220 20.98 -21.77 37.01
N ASN A 221 21.38 -22.56 38.01
CA ASN A 221 21.10 -22.28 39.42
C ASN A 221 22.06 -21.23 39.99
N ASP A 222 21.72 -20.66 41.14
CA ASP A 222 22.49 -19.57 41.74
C ASP A 222 23.97 -19.96 42.02
N GLU A 223 24.25 -21.22 42.36
CA GLU A 223 25.61 -21.72 42.60
C GLU A 223 26.47 -21.68 41.34
N ALA A 224 25.95 -22.16 40.21
CA ALA A 224 26.62 -22.10 38.91
C ALA A 224 26.81 -20.66 38.43
N ILE A 225 25.85 -19.77 38.72
CA ILE A 225 25.94 -18.35 38.37
C ILE A 225 27.05 -17.65 39.16
N ILE A 226 27.17 -17.93 40.48
CA ILE A 226 28.23 -17.39 41.33
C ILE A 226 29.61 -17.90 40.88
N GLN A 227 29.72 -19.18 40.53
CA GLN A 227 30.96 -19.76 40.03
C GLN A 227 31.39 -19.07 38.73
N ALA A 228 30.48 -18.92 37.77
CA ALA A 228 30.76 -18.24 36.51
C ALA A 228 31.14 -16.76 36.70
N ALA A 229 30.46 -16.05 37.61
CA ALA A 229 30.81 -14.67 37.94
C ALA A 229 32.23 -14.56 38.55
N THR A 230 32.59 -15.49 39.43
CA THR A 230 33.91 -15.55 40.07
C THR A 230 35.02 -15.80 39.04
N GLU A 231 34.76 -16.67 38.07
CA GLU A 231 35.67 -16.97 36.98
C GLU A 231 35.90 -15.76 36.06
N VAL A 232 34.83 -15.03 35.72
CA VAL A 232 34.91 -13.77 34.98
C VAL A 232 35.74 -12.72 35.73
N ILE A 233 35.53 -12.57 37.05
CA ILE A 233 36.33 -11.65 37.88
C ILE A 233 37.81 -12.05 37.88
N SER A 234 38.10 -13.35 38.01
CA SER A 234 39.47 -13.87 37.98
C SER A 234 40.17 -13.56 36.64
N MET A 235 39.49 -13.83 35.52
CA MET A 235 39.99 -13.51 34.18
C MET A 235 40.27 -12.01 33.98
N LEU A 236 39.38 -11.15 34.49
CA LEU A 236 39.58 -9.69 34.45
C LEU A 236 40.82 -9.31 35.26
N GLY A 237 40.98 -9.87 36.46
CA GLY A 237 42.16 -9.65 37.32
C GLY A 237 43.47 -10.07 36.65
N GLU A 238 43.48 -11.21 35.95
CA GLU A 238 44.64 -11.66 35.18
C GLU A 238 45.00 -10.69 34.05
N ASN A 239 44.00 -10.23 33.30
CA ASN A 239 44.22 -9.30 32.18
C ASN A 239 44.75 -7.94 32.66
N VAL A 240 44.24 -7.42 33.79
CA VAL A 240 44.76 -6.20 34.40
C VAL A 240 46.22 -6.38 34.85
N LYS A 241 46.55 -7.51 35.50
CA LYS A 241 47.95 -7.82 35.88
C LYS A 241 48.88 -7.93 34.68
N ARG A 242 48.46 -8.58 33.59
CA ARG A 242 49.23 -8.69 32.34
C ARG A 242 49.46 -7.32 31.69
N HIS A 243 48.44 -6.45 31.72
CA HIS A 243 48.55 -5.10 31.18
C HIS A 243 49.50 -4.21 32.02
N SER A 244 49.43 -4.32 33.35
CA SER A 244 50.32 -3.59 34.26
C SER A 244 51.80 -4.00 34.13
N ARG A 245 52.10 -5.29 33.96
CA ARG A 245 53.49 -5.76 33.72
C ARG A 245 54.07 -5.22 32.41
N ARG A 246 53.30 -5.20 31.32
CA ARG A 246 53.72 -4.64 30.02
C ARG A 246 54.05 -3.14 30.04
N LEU A 247 53.55 -2.42 31.03
CA LEU A 247 53.84 -0.99 31.23
C LEU A 247 55.10 -0.78 32.09
N GLN A 248 55.45 -1.74 32.96
CA GLN A 248 56.67 -1.70 33.78
C GLN A 248 57.91 -2.14 32.99
N ASP A 249 57.78 -3.07 32.04
CA ASP A 249 58.88 -3.53 31.16
C ASP A 249 59.25 -2.51 30.05
N LYS A 250 58.63 -1.32 30.05
CA LYS A 250 58.86 -0.24 29.07
C LYS A 250 59.59 0.98 29.65
N ILE A 251 60.10 0.89 30.89
CA ILE A 251 60.96 1.87 31.56
C ILE A 251 62.32 1.23 31.76
#